data_AF-M3D044-F1
#
_entry.id   AF-M3D044-F1
#
_cell.length_a   1.000
_cell.length_b   1.000
_cell.length_c   1.000
_cell.angle_alpha   90.00
_cell.angle_beta   90.00
_cell.angle_gamma   90.00
#
_symmetry.space_group_name_H-M   'P 1'
#
loop_
_entity.id
_entity.type
_entity.pdbx_description
1 polymer ?
#
loop_
_entity_poly.entity_id
_entity_poly.type
_entity_poly.pdbx_seq_one_letter_code
_entity_poly.pdbx_strand_id
1 'polypeptide(L)'
;MNSIRPLSSTLLQSCTKTPYTCRAASLANASIRPPTNRERPQRRGFFGAPGGSANPFGSNQTLTAQRTLPFPSTVVYDIISDVASYSQFLPYCRDSTVTKYSEPAQDGKKYPEEAKLVIGFNEHISEEFTSRVYCVPGKVVEAVSGNMKSSLSGEEIAHHSARPAPDQDPSRKDTVMAHLLARWSLKPYHYKPPPTSAIHKDDAHKNTAETNPVRSQDKTEVNLAIEFQFSNPMYAAVAGGVAPKIAEKMIEAFEKRVKEVMIGMGHVRDEAAKKRSL
;
A
#
# COMPACT_ATOMS: atom_id res chain seq x y z
N MET A 1 14.42 7.10 -61.37
CA MET A 1 13.63 8.13 -62.09
C MET A 1 12.52 7.43 -62.84
N ASN A 2 11.35 8.08 -63.02
CA ASN A 2 10.19 7.61 -63.80
C ASN A 2 9.44 6.38 -63.21
N SER A 3 8.13 6.15 -63.43
CA SER A 3 7.02 7.10 -63.65
C SER A 3 5.65 6.47 -63.37
N ILE A 4 4.99 6.90 -62.30
CA ILE A 4 3.60 7.42 -62.24
C ILE A 4 2.50 6.82 -63.17
N ARG A 5 1.42 6.33 -62.52
CA ARG A 5 -0.03 6.24 -62.90
C ARG A 5 -0.62 4.95 -63.56
N PRO A 6 -1.96 4.72 -63.44
CA PRO A 6 -2.56 3.38 -63.41
C PRO A 6 -3.63 3.13 -64.49
N LEU A 7 -4.34 2.00 -64.40
CA LEU A 7 -5.68 1.80 -64.97
C LEU A 7 -6.65 1.24 -63.92
N SER A 8 -7.86 1.78 -63.90
CA SER A 8 -9.02 1.23 -63.18
C SER A 8 -9.88 0.42 -64.14
N SER A 9 -10.55 -0.62 -63.65
CA SER A 9 -11.66 -1.25 -64.36
C SER A 9 -12.81 -1.53 -63.40
N THR A 10 -13.99 -1.05 -63.75
CA THR A 10 -15.25 -1.26 -63.02
C THR A 10 -16.13 -2.19 -63.83
N LEU A 11 -16.86 -3.11 -63.20
CA LEU A 11 -18.17 -3.52 -63.71
C LEU A 11 -19.10 -4.02 -62.59
N LEU A 12 -20.38 -3.78 -62.83
CA LEU A 12 -21.52 -3.97 -61.92
C LEU A 12 -21.85 -5.44 -61.70
N GLN A 13 -22.40 -5.76 -60.53
CA GLN A 13 -23.68 -6.48 -60.50
C GLN A 13 -24.50 -6.16 -59.26
N SER A 14 -25.83 -6.27 -59.36
CA SER A 14 -26.79 -5.96 -58.30
C SER A 14 -27.91 -7.00 -58.25
N CYS A 15 -28.54 -7.17 -57.08
CA CYS A 15 -29.86 -7.77 -56.95
C CYS A 15 -30.60 -7.15 -55.76
N THR A 16 -31.93 -7.30 -55.70
CA THR A 16 -32.82 -6.45 -54.87
C THR A 16 -34.07 -7.19 -54.37
N LYS A 17 -34.79 -6.54 -53.43
CA LYS A 17 -36.16 -6.82 -52.90
C LYS A 17 -36.22 -7.81 -51.71
N THR A 18 -36.85 -7.58 -50.53
CA THR A 18 -38.04 -6.81 -50.03
C THR A 18 -39.39 -7.53 -50.17
N PRO A 19 -40.44 -7.23 -49.35
CA PRO A 19 -40.52 -6.88 -47.91
C PRO A 19 -41.72 -7.61 -47.20
N TYR A 20 -42.70 -6.85 -46.63
CA TYR A 20 -44.01 -7.19 -46.02
C TYR A 20 -44.02 -7.39 -44.47
N THR A 21 -44.60 -6.53 -43.61
CA THR A 21 -45.99 -5.97 -43.38
C THR A 21 -46.93 -6.90 -42.58
N CYS A 22 -47.99 -6.52 -41.83
CA CYS A 22 -48.82 -5.29 -41.58
C CYS A 22 -49.61 -5.51 -40.23
N ARG A 23 -50.45 -4.65 -39.60
CA ARG A 23 -50.61 -3.16 -39.47
C ARG A 23 -51.94 -2.83 -38.72
N ALA A 24 -51.90 -2.27 -37.50
CA ALA A 24 -53.04 -1.63 -36.80
C ALA A 24 -52.50 -0.65 -35.73
N ALA A 25 -52.85 0.63 -35.57
CA ALA A 25 -54.13 1.41 -35.62
C ALA A 25 -54.69 1.69 -34.20
N SER A 26 -55.18 2.89 -33.83
CA SER A 26 -55.28 4.18 -34.56
C SER A 26 -55.63 5.38 -33.64
N LEU A 27 -55.14 6.58 -34.00
CA LEU A 27 -55.74 7.93 -33.82
C LEU A 27 -56.31 8.38 -32.46
N ALA A 28 -55.77 9.49 -31.92
CA ALA A 28 -56.49 10.44 -31.07
C ALA A 28 -55.92 11.88 -31.23
N ASN A 29 -56.76 12.90 -30.97
CA ASN A 29 -56.52 14.31 -31.32
C ASN A 29 -55.26 14.96 -30.73
N ALA A 30 -54.70 15.91 -31.50
CA ALA A 30 -53.83 16.95 -30.97
C ALA A 30 -54.65 18.03 -30.22
N SER A 31 -54.11 18.55 -29.13
CA SER A 31 -54.56 19.80 -28.50
C SER A 31 -53.35 20.53 -27.94
N ILE A 32 -53.17 21.79 -28.35
CA ILE A 32 -51.99 22.57 -28.00
C ILE A 32 -52.10 23.04 -26.54
N ARG A 33 -51.13 22.63 -25.71
CA ARG A 33 -50.89 23.22 -24.39
C ARG A 33 -49.46 23.73 -24.32
N PRO A 34 -49.20 24.89 -23.68
CA PRO A 34 -47.87 25.48 -23.63
C PRO A 34 -46.90 24.59 -22.83
N PRO A 35 -45.61 24.55 -23.19
CA PRO A 35 -44.60 23.87 -22.39
C PRO A 35 -44.40 24.61 -21.08
N THR A 36 -45.03 24.13 -20.00
CA THR A 36 -44.64 24.51 -18.64
C THR A 36 -43.25 23.92 -18.37
N ASN A 37 -42.21 24.71 -18.66
CA ASN A 37 -40.82 24.35 -18.42
C ASN A 37 -40.56 24.22 -16.90
N ARG A 38 -40.98 23.09 -16.33
CA ARG A 38 -40.75 22.75 -14.93
C ARG A 38 -39.36 22.16 -14.80
N GLU A 39 -38.36 23.02 -15.02
CA GLU A 39 -37.00 22.77 -14.60
C GLU A 39 -37.05 22.37 -13.13
N ARG A 40 -36.71 21.10 -12.83
CA ARG A 40 -36.33 20.75 -11.48
C ARG A 40 -34.97 21.40 -11.26
N PRO A 41 -34.83 22.41 -10.37
CA PRO A 41 -33.49 22.86 -10.01
C PRO A 41 -32.79 21.66 -9.37
N GLN A 42 -31.83 21.06 -10.07
CA GLN A 42 -30.93 20.10 -9.46
C GLN A 42 -30.12 20.87 -8.43
N ARG A 43 -30.56 20.82 -7.17
CA ARG A 43 -29.87 21.35 -6.00
C ARG A 43 -28.57 20.55 -5.77
N ARG A 44 -27.58 20.78 -6.63
CA ARG A 44 -26.17 20.52 -6.32
C ARG A 44 -25.82 21.45 -5.17
N GLY A 45 -25.69 20.90 -3.97
CA GLY A 45 -25.32 21.66 -2.78
C GLY A 45 -23.87 22.11 -2.85
N PHE A 46 -23.62 23.19 -3.57
CA PHE A 46 -22.30 23.80 -3.72
C PHE A 46 -22.26 25.14 -2.96
N PHE A 47 -21.62 25.11 -1.79
CA PHE A 47 -21.34 26.24 -0.89
C PHE A 47 -22.55 26.93 -0.23
N GLY A 48 -22.32 27.57 0.93
CA GLY A 48 -23.27 28.55 1.51
C GLY A 48 -23.71 28.40 2.96
N ALA A 49 -23.12 27.52 3.79
CA ALA A 49 -23.33 27.57 5.24
C ALA A 49 -22.28 28.50 5.88
N PRO A 50 -22.66 29.58 6.60
CA PRO A 50 -21.70 30.49 7.21
C PRO A 50 -21.02 29.84 8.44
N GLY A 51 -19.68 29.76 8.42
CA GLY A 51 -18.87 29.45 9.61
C GLY A 51 -18.20 28.08 9.67
N GLY A 52 -18.41 27.17 8.71
CA GLY A 52 -17.84 25.80 8.74
C GLY A 52 -16.80 25.52 7.66
N SER A 53 -15.52 25.41 8.03
CA SER A 53 -14.48 24.84 7.15
C SER A 53 -14.66 23.32 7.05
N ALA A 54 -15.05 22.82 5.88
CA ALA A 54 -15.11 21.38 5.61
C ALA A 54 -13.69 20.83 5.36
N ASN A 55 -13.00 20.47 6.45
CA ASN A 55 -11.61 20.01 6.40
C ASN A 55 -11.49 18.71 5.58
N PRO A 56 -10.76 18.67 4.44
CA PRO A 56 -10.69 17.49 3.58
C PRO A 56 -10.02 16.31 4.28
N PHE A 57 -9.08 16.58 5.18
CA PHE A 57 -8.38 15.59 5.99
C PHE A 57 -9.20 15.03 7.17
N GLY A 58 -10.46 15.46 7.33
CA GLY A 58 -11.46 14.79 8.15
C GLY A 58 -12.11 13.58 7.46
N SER A 59 -11.63 13.18 6.28
CA SER A 59 -12.04 11.98 5.54
C SER A 59 -10.89 10.98 5.44
N ASN A 60 -11.19 9.69 5.24
CA ASN A 60 -10.18 8.64 5.13
C ASN A 60 -9.15 8.95 4.03
N GLN A 61 -7.87 8.96 4.42
CA GLN A 61 -6.72 9.11 3.52
C GLN A 61 -6.02 7.76 3.36
N THR A 62 -5.39 7.54 2.21
CA THR A 62 -4.54 6.37 1.95
C THR A 62 -3.21 6.82 1.37
N LEU A 63 -2.11 6.33 1.95
CA LEU A 63 -0.76 6.48 1.44
C LEU A 63 -0.20 5.10 1.08
N THR A 64 0.57 5.02 -0.01
CA THR A 64 1.26 3.78 -0.39
C THR A 64 2.71 4.07 -0.80
N ALA A 65 3.59 3.11 -0.53
CA ALA A 65 4.99 3.13 -0.97
C ALA A 65 5.46 1.70 -1.28
N GLN A 66 6.21 1.53 -2.37
CA GLN A 66 6.70 0.23 -2.82
C GLN A 66 8.18 0.32 -3.19
N ARG A 67 8.98 -0.67 -2.77
CA ARG A 67 10.41 -0.79 -3.09
C ARG A 67 10.80 -2.26 -3.22
N THR A 68 11.76 -2.57 -4.09
CA THR A 68 12.36 -3.91 -4.17
C THR A 68 13.76 -3.87 -3.57
N LEU A 69 13.90 -4.39 -2.36
CA LEU A 69 15.14 -4.37 -1.61
C LEU A 69 16.06 -5.54 -2.03
N PRO A 70 17.38 -5.33 -2.21
CA PRO A 70 18.32 -6.38 -2.62
C PRO A 70 18.75 -7.28 -1.45
N PHE A 71 17.81 -7.65 -0.58
CA PHE A 71 18.05 -8.37 0.68
C PHE A 71 17.00 -9.47 0.92
N PRO A 72 17.33 -10.53 1.66
CA PRO A 72 16.39 -11.62 1.98
C PRO A 72 15.19 -11.17 2.82
N SER A 73 14.02 -11.74 2.54
CA SER A 73 12.75 -11.34 3.16
C SER A 73 12.73 -11.54 4.67
N THR A 74 13.50 -12.49 5.20
CA THR A 74 13.65 -12.71 6.65
C THR A 74 14.30 -11.52 7.36
N VAL A 75 15.36 -10.95 6.81
CA VAL A 75 16.07 -9.81 7.42
C VAL A 75 15.24 -8.53 7.30
N VAL A 76 14.56 -8.34 6.17
CA VAL A 76 13.63 -7.22 5.98
C VAL A 76 12.44 -7.35 6.94
N TYR A 77 11.91 -8.56 7.13
CA TYR A 77 10.82 -8.83 8.05
C TYR A 77 11.20 -8.61 9.52
N ASP A 78 12.36 -9.09 9.94
CA ASP A 78 12.84 -8.94 11.32
C ASP A 78 13.02 -7.46 11.70
N ILE A 79 13.41 -6.60 10.74
CA ILE A 79 13.55 -5.14 10.96
C ILE A 79 12.20 -4.41 10.93
N ILE A 80 11.21 -4.90 10.16
CA ILE A 80 9.83 -4.34 10.15
C ILE A 80 9.00 -4.84 11.34
N SER A 81 9.33 -5.99 11.92
CA SER A 81 8.68 -6.52 13.13
C SER A 81 9.35 -6.08 14.43
N ASP A 82 10.60 -5.60 14.42
CA ASP A 82 11.23 -4.90 15.54
C ASP A 82 10.73 -3.44 15.67
N VAL A 83 9.46 -3.31 16.07
CA VAL A 83 8.82 -2.01 16.32
C VAL A 83 9.56 -1.23 17.41
N ALA A 84 10.11 -1.89 18.42
CA ALA A 84 10.83 -1.24 19.53
C ALA A 84 12.06 -0.44 19.04
N SER A 85 12.74 -0.87 17.98
CA SER A 85 13.86 -0.11 17.40
C SER A 85 13.46 1.12 16.58
N TYR A 86 12.18 1.37 16.29
CA TYR A 86 11.75 2.40 15.33
C TYR A 86 12.27 3.82 15.65
N SER A 87 12.31 4.21 16.92
CA SER A 87 12.82 5.53 17.37
C SER A 87 14.32 5.73 17.12
N GLN A 88 15.07 4.66 16.83
CA GLN A 88 16.50 4.73 16.51
C GLN A 88 16.77 5.16 15.05
N PHE A 89 15.80 5.01 14.13
CA PHE A 89 16.04 5.19 12.70
C PHE A 89 14.89 5.78 11.87
N LEU A 90 13.63 5.74 12.33
CA LEU A 90 12.52 6.33 11.59
C LEU A 90 12.45 7.85 11.78
N PRO A 91 12.26 8.62 10.69
CA PRO A 91 12.04 10.05 10.78
C PRO A 91 10.74 10.33 11.54
N TYR A 92 10.73 11.40 12.33
CA TYR A 92 9.60 11.84 13.16
C TYR A 92 9.22 10.92 14.34
N CYS A 93 9.71 9.68 14.40
CA CYS A 93 9.51 8.79 15.55
C CYS A 93 10.45 9.19 16.71
N ARG A 94 9.88 9.78 17.76
CA ARG A 94 10.61 10.24 18.96
C ARG A 94 10.79 9.14 20.00
N ASP A 95 9.77 8.31 20.17
CA ASP A 95 9.76 7.14 21.05
C ASP A 95 9.00 5.99 20.36
N SER A 96 9.42 4.77 20.67
CA SER A 96 8.76 3.53 20.27
C SER A 96 8.94 2.49 21.37
N THR A 97 7.83 2.04 21.96
CA THR A 97 7.81 1.05 23.04
C THR A 97 6.80 -0.04 22.72
N VAL A 98 7.22 -1.31 22.75
CA VAL A 98 6.28 -2.46 22.71
C VAL A 98 5.81 -2.75 24.13
N THR A 99 4.50 -2.61 24.38
CA THR A 99 3.88 -2.80 25.70
C THR A 99 3.41 -4.24 25.92
N LYS A 100 3.16 -4.99 24.85
CA LYS A 100 2.75 -6.40 24.91
C LYS A 100 3.28 -7.18 23.70
N TYR A 101 3.66 -8.42 23.94
CA TYR A 101 4.05 -9.38 22.90
C TYR A 101 3.05 -10.53 22.82
N SER A 102 2.95 -11.15 21.64
CA SER A 102 2.13 -12.33 21.35
C SER A 102 2.73 -13.61 21.95
N GLU A 103 2.03 -14.74 21.81
CA GLU A 103 2.62 -16.06 22.04
C GLU A 103 3.54 -16.48 20.87
N PRO A 104 4.43 -17.48 21.07
CA PRO A 104 5.35 -17.90 20.01
C PRO A 104 4.60 -18.31 18.74
N ALA A 105 5.01 -17.74 17.61
CA ALA A 105 4.51 -18.12 16.30
C ALA A 105 5.10 -19.47 15.83
N GLN A 106 4.77 -19.88 14.61
CA GLN A 106 5.23 -21.14 14.01
C GLN A 106 6.76 -21.26 13.86
N ASP A 107 7.49 -20.15 13.92
CA ASP A 107 8.96 -20.09 13.90
C ASP A 107 9.59 -19.97 15.31
N GLY A 108 8.78 -20.02 16.37
CA GLY A 108 9.19 -19.88 17.76
C GLY A 108 9.45 -18.45 18.24
N LYS A 109 9.30 -17.43 17.38
CA LYS A 109 9.45 -16.02 17.79
C LYS A 109 8.16 -15.48 18.41
N LYS A 110 8.29 -14.61 19.41
CA LYS A 110 7.21 -13.72 19.88
C LYS A 110 7.27 -12.40 19.13
N TYR A 111 6.11 -11.81 18.83
CA TYR A 111 6.00 -10.58 18.03
C TYR A 111 5.29 -9.47 18.81
N PRO A 112 5.46 -8.18 18.45
CA PRO A 112 4.69 -7.10 19.08
C PRO A 112 3.19 -7.33 18.88
N GLU A 113 2.43 -7.26 19.97
CA GLU A 113 0.96 -7.31 19.94
C GLU A 113 0.35 -5.95 20.28
N GLU A 114 0.97 -5.19 21.18
CA GLU A 114 0.58 -3.81 21.50
C GLU A 114 1.84 -2.95 21.55
N ALA A 115 1.83 -1.83 20.84
CA ALA A 115 2.97 -0.91 20.74
C ALA A 115 2.51 0.54 20.79
N LYS A 116 3.40 1.41 21.26
CA LYS A 116 3.18 2.83 21.52
C LYS A 116 4.24 3.64 20.80
N LEU A 117 3.81 4.52 19.90
CA LEU A 117 4.68 5.37 19.08
C LEU A 117 4.43 6.85 19.42
N VAL A 118 5.49 7.60 19.68
CA VAL A 118 5.42 9.07 19.79
C VAL A 118 5.94 9.68 18.50
N ILE A 119 5.06 10.33 17.73
CA ILE A 119 5.40 10.95 16.43
C ILE A 119 5.40 12.46 16.57
N GLY A 120 6.48 13.14 16.18
CA GLY A 120 6.59 14.60 16.23
C GLY A 120 7.11 15.22 14.93
N PHE A 121 6.34 16.17 14.38
CA PHE A 121 6.62 16.81 13.09
C PHE A 121 7.52 18.06 13.19
N ASN A 122 7.53 18.69 14.36
CA ASN A 122 8.46 19.77 14.73
C ASN A 122 8.77 19.64 16.23
N GLU A 123 9.56 20.54 16.80
CA GLU A 123 9.94 20.48 18.23
C GLU A 123 8.75 20.58 19.19
N HIS A 124 7.72 21.36 18.83
CA HIS A 124 6.62 21.77 19.70
C HIS A 124 5.37 20.87 19.60
N ILE A 125 5.25 20.07 18.54
CA ILE A 125 4.11 19.19 18.26
C ILE A 125 4.60 17.74 18.18
N SER A 126 4.19 16.94 19.18
CA SER A 126 4.29 15.49 19.14
C SER A 126 3.07 14.83 19.76
N GLU A 127 2.68 13.70 19.20
CA GLU A 127 1.47 12.95 19.54
C GLU A 127 1.80 11.50 19.86
N GLU A 128 1.05 10.91 20.80
CA GLU A 128 1.22 9.51 21.21
C GLU A 128 0.09 8.64 20.64
N PHE A 129 0.48 7.59 19.92
CA PHE A 129 -0.44 6.61 19.34
C PHE A 129 -0.16 5.24 19.95
N THR A 130 -1.19 4.62 20.53
CA THR A 130 -1.16 3.18 20.84
C THR A 130 -1.79 2.40 19.69
N SER A 131 -1.11 1.39 19.19
CA SER A 131 -1.56 0.52 18.11
C SER A 131 -1.54 -0.94 18.54
N ARG A 132 -2.53 -1.71 18.09
CA ARG A 132 -2.49 -3.17 18.18
C ARG A 132 -1.81 -3.72 16.93
N VAL A 133 -0.80 -4.55 17.11
CA VAL A 133 0.07 -5.07 16.05
C VAL A 133 -0.21 -6.56 15.84
N TYR A 134 -0.15 -6.97 14.58
CA TYR A 134 -0.44 -8.29 14.07
C TYR A 134 0.63 -8.71 13.07
N CYS A 135 1.26 -9.85 13.30
CA CYS A 135 2.39 -10.35 12.53
C CYS A 135 2.03 -11.68 11.86
N VAL A 136 2.30 -11.79 10.56
CA VAL A 136 2.35 -13.07 9.83
C VAL A 136 3.82 -13.33 9.47
N PRO A 137 4.51 -14.28 10.14
CA PRO A 137 5.97 -14.42 10.05
C PRO A 137 6.51 -14.45 8.62
N GLY A 138 7.50 -13.59 8.36
CA GLY A 138 8.16 -13.45 7.06
C GLY A 138 7.33 -12.77 5.95
N LYS A 139 6.04 -12.46 6.18
CA LYS A 139 5.09 -12.01 5.15
C LYS A 139 4.45 -10.64 5.42
N VAL A 140 3.84 -10.45 6.59
CA VAL A 140 3.02 -9.26 6.90
C VAL A 140 3.28 -8.74 8.31
N VAL A 141 3.30 -7.41 8.46
CA VAL A 141 3.15 -6.72 9.74
C VAL A 141 2.07 -5.66 9.58
N GLU A 142 1.02 -5.74 10.40
CA GLU A 142 -0.14 -4.85 10.37
C GLU A 142 -0.35 -4.21 11.74
N ALA A 143 -0.46 -2.89 11.80
CA ALA A 143 -0.79 -2.13 13.00
C ALA A 143 -2.14 -1.42 12.81
N VAL A 144 -3.06 -1.59 13.78
CA VAL A 144 -4.39 -0.96 13.76
C VAL A 144 -4.65 -0.14 15.02
N SER A 145 -5.29 1.02 14.84
CA SER A 145 -5.69 1.93 15.93
C SER A 145 -7.04 2.59 15.61
N GLY A 146 -7.67 3.16 16.64
CA GLY A 146 -9.07 3.56 16.58
C GLY A 146 -9.97 2.35 16.32
N ASN A 147 -11.11 2.56 15.65
CA ASN A 147 -12.08 1.48 15.43
C ASN A 147 -11.68 0.46 14.33
N MET A 148 -10.65 0.74 13.53
CA MET A 148 -10.15 -0.14 12.46
C MET A 148 -9.80 -1.53 12.99
N LYS A 149 -10.32 -2.59 12.37
CA LYS A 149 -9.97 -3.99 12.68
C LYS A 149 -8.85 -4.47 11.76
N SER A 150 -8.09 -5.47 12.19
CA SER A 150 -7.19 -6.20 11.29
C SER A 150 -7.99 -6.87 10.17
N SER A 151 -7.39 -6.98 8.97
CA SER A 151 -7.97 -7.73 7.85
C SER A 151 -7.24 -9.06 7.58
N LEU A 152 -6.36 -9.49 8.48
CA LEU A 152 -5.69 -10.79 8.42
C LEU A 152 -6.62 -11.90 8.92
N SER A 153 -6.45 -13.12 8.40
CA SER A 153 -7.28 -14.25 8.85
C SER A 153 -6.85 -14.72 10.24
N GLY A 154 -7.81 -15.16 11.06
CA GLY A 154 -7.54 -15.59 12.44
C GLY A 154 -6.57 -16.78 12.55
N GLU A 155 -6.43 -17.56 11.48
CA GLU A 155 -5.48 -18.69 11.38
C GLU A 155 -4.03 -18.20 11.18
N GLU A 156 -3.80 -17.19 10.35
CA GLU A 156 -2.47 -16.61 10.09
C GLU A 156 -1.88 -15.90 11.32
N ILE A 157 -2.76 -15.32 12.16
CA ILE A 157 -2.38 -14.58 13.37
C ILE A 157 -2.78 -15.30 14.66
N ALA A 158 -2.99 -16.62 14.63
CA ALA A 158 -3.52 -17.42 15.75
C ALA A 158 -2.69 -17.37 17.06
N HIS A 159 -1.46 -16.83 17.01
CA HIS A 159 -0.57 -16.64 18.16
C HIS A 159 -0.74 -15.27 18.85
N HIS A 160 -1.46 -14.32 18.24
CA HIS A 160 -1.90 -13.07 18.87
C HIS A 160 -3.22 -13.28 19.62
N SER A 161 -3.39 -12.65 20.78
CA SER A 161 -4.66 -12.69 21.49
C SER A 161 -5.75 -11.92 20.73
N ALA A 162 -7.00 -12.38 20.84
CA ALA A 162 -8.17 -11.68 20.32
C ALA A 162 -8.18 -10.21 20.78
N ARG A 163 -8.66 -9.30 19.90
CA ARG A 163 -8.69 -7.86 20.21
C ARG A 163 -9.70 -7.58 21.34
N PRO A 164 -9.31 -6.88 22.43
CA PRO A 164 -10.22 -6.60 23.54
C PRO A 164 -11.43 -5.75 23.14
N ALA A 165 -12.42 -5.69 24.05
CA ALA A 165 -13.56 -4.80 23.96
C ALA A 165 -13.13 -3.31 24.09
N PRO A 166 -13.93 -2.33 23.62
CA PRO A 166 -13.47 -0.95 23.50
C PRO A 166 -13.07 -0.24 24.79
N ASP A 167 -13.62 -0.67 25.92
CA ASP A 167 -13.30 -0.25 27.29
C ASP A 167 -11.93 -0.75 27.78
N GLN A 168 -11.42 -1.84 27.19
CA GLN A 168 -10.18 -2.53 27.62
C GLN A 168 -9.03 -2.41 26.61
N ASP A 169 -9.28 -1.87 25.42
CA ASP A 169 -8.32 -1.80 24.32
C ASP A 169 -7.68 -0.39 24.22
N PRO A 170 -6.43 -0.20 24.68
CA PRO A 170 -5.80 1.12 24.66
C PRO A 170 -5.58 1.66 23.24
N SER A 171 -5.56 0.80 22.20
CA SER A 171 -5.42 1.22 20.81
C SER A 171 -6.67 1.91 20.23
N ARG A 172 -7.78 1.97 20.98
CA ARG A 172 -9.05 2.60 20.57
C ARG A 172 -9.32 3.94 21.24
N LYS A 173 -8.34 4.49 21.96
CA LYS A 173 -8.46 5.83 22.57
C LYS A 173 -8.28 6.89 21.48
N ASP A 174 -9.37 7.54 21.08
CA ASP A 174 -9.36 8.60 20.06
C ASP A 174 -8.69 9.88 20.59
N THR A 175 -7.35 9.92 20.62
CA THR A 175 -6.58 11.14 20.90
C THR A 175 -6.49 12.03 19.65
N VAL A 176 -5.93 11.50 18.57
CA VAL A 176 -5.71 12.22 17.30
C VAL A 176 -6.09 11.44 16.05
N MET A 177 -6.10 10.09 16.07
CA MET A 177 -6.56 9.27 14.93
C MET A 177 -7.79 8.43 15.31
N ALA A 178 -8.90 8.66 14.59
CA ALA A 178 -10.14 7.88 14.74
C ALA A 178 -10.04 6.51 14.03
N HIS A 179 -9.16 6.46 13.02
CA HIS A 179 -8.85 5.28 12.23
C HIS A 179 -7.34 5.29 11.90
N LEU A 180 -6.68 4.16 12.12
CA LEU A 180 -5.37 3.85 11.52
C LEU A 180 -5.32 2.37 11.16
N LEU A 181 -4.88 2.05 9.94
CA LEU A 181 -4.38 0.73 9.54
C LEU A 181 -3.09 0.96 8.74
N ALA A 182 -1.97 0.49 9.27
CA ALA A 182 -0.67 0.50 8.58
C ALA A 182 -0.23 -0.94 8.33
N ARG A 183 -0.10 -1.33 7.06
CA ARG A 183 0.29 -2.68 6.64
C ARG A 183 1.57 -2.67 5.82
N TRP A 184 2.55 -3.44 6.28
CA TRP A 184 3.70 -3.88 5.52
C TRP A 184 3.43 -5.26 4.94
N SER A 185 3.57 -5.41 3.62
CA SER A 185 3.48 -6.69 2.91
C SER A 185 4.82 -6.97 2.23
N LEU A 186 5.38 -8.15 2.47
CA LEU A 186 6.67 -8.59 1.95
C LEU A 186 6.47 -9.80 1.03
N LYS A 187 7.22 -9.84 -0.08
CA LYS A 187 7.19 -10.93 -1.05
C LYS A 187 8.61 -11.28 -1.49
N PRO A 188 9.11 -12.51 -1.18
CA PRO A 188 10.41 -12.97 -1.66
C PRO A 188 10.47 -12.99 -3.20
N TYR A 189 11.59 -12.56 -3.75
CA TYR A 189 11.85 -12.50 -5.19
C TYR A 189 13.29 -12.97 -5.48
N HIS A 190 13.43 -14.24 -5.89
CA HIS A 190 14.71 -14.80 -6.29
C HIS A 190 15.08 -14.29 -7.69
N TYR A 191 16.05 -13.40 -7.77
CA TYR A 191 16.51 -12.81 -9.03
C TYR A 191 17.75 -13.55 -9.56
N LYS A 192 17.62 -14.25 -10.69
CA LYS A 192 18.76 -14.74 -11.48
C LYS A 192 18.92 -13.82 -12.72
N PRO A 193 20.06 -13.14 -12.90
CA PRO A 193 20.25 -12.27 -14.06
C PRO A 193 20.31 -13.09 -15.36
N PRO A 194 19.80 -12.56 -16.49
CA PRO A 194 19.88 -13.24 -17.78
C PRO A 194 21.35 -13.48 -18.17
N PRO A 195 21.65 -14.56 -18.94
CA PRO A 195 23.00 -14.83 -19.42
C PRO A 195 23.45 -13.74 -20.39
N THR A 196 24.76 -13.49 -20.48
CA THR A 196 25.35 -12.46 -21.35
C THR A 196 25.03 -12.66 -22.84
N SER A 197 24.64 -13.86 -23.25
CA SER A 197 24.19 -14.21 -24.61
C SER A 197 22.75 -13.81 -24.93
N ALA A 198 21.93 -13.41 -23.95
CA ALA A 198 20.52 -13.02 -24.15
C ALA A 198 20.36 -11.61 -24.75
N ILE A 199 21.09 -11.32 -25.83
CA ILE A 199 21.10 -10.05 -26.56
C ILE A 199 19.90 -9.97 -27.52
N HIS A 200 19.43 -11.13 -28.01
CA HIS A 200 18.28 -11.21 -28.91
C HIS A 200 16.97 -11.52 -28.15
N LYS A 201 15.88 -10.86 -28.59
CA LYS A 201 14.54 -10.96 -27.98
C LYS A 201 14.01 -12.39 -27.94
N ASP A 202 14.39 -13.20 -28.93
CA ASP A 202 13.90 -14.56 -29.15
C ASP A 202 14.63 -15.60 -28.25
N ASP A 203 15.81 -15.25 -27.71
CA ASP A 203 16.56 -16.07 -26.76
C ASP A 203 16.30 -15.69 -25.30
N ALA A 204 15.80 -14.48 -25.03
CA ALA A 204 15.56 -13.94 -23.69
C ALA A 204 14.65 -14.78 -22.77
N HIS A 205 13.96 -15.79 -23.31
CA HIS A 205 13.02 -16.66 -22.61
C HIS A 205 13.57 -18.07 -22.32
N LYS A 206 14.79 -18.42 -22.78
CA LYS A 206 15.42 -19.75 -22.59
C LYS A 206 16.16 -19.90 -21.24
N ASN A 207 15.94 -18.97 -20.32
CA ASN A 207 16.72 -18.78 -19.08
C ASN A 207 16.35 -19.72 -17.92
N THR A 208 15.56 -20.76 -18.17
CA THR A 208 15.22 -21.80 -17.17
C THR A 208 16.31 -22.86 -17.01
N ALA A 209 17.18 -23.05 -18.01
CA ALA A 209 18.44 -23.77 -17.83
C ALA A 209 19.49 -22.87 -17.16
N GLU A 210 20.46 -23.45 -16.44
CA GLU A 210 21.45 -22.70 -15.65
C GLU A 210 22.57 -22.06 -16.47
N THR A 211 22.21 -21.15 -17.37
CA THR A 211 23.08 -20.56 -18.40
C THR A 211 23.95 -19.39 -17.93
N ASN A 212 23.80 -18.93 -16.69
CA ASN A 212 24.57 -17.82 -16.13
C ASN A 212 25.33 -18.27 -14.86
N PRO A 213 26.67 -18.14 -14.78
CA PRO A 213 27.45 -18.46 -13.58
C PRO A 213 27.25 -17.45 -12.43
N VAL A 214 26.59 -16.31 -12.66
CA VAL A 214 26.26 -15.36 -11.59
C VAL A 214 25.18 -15.96 -10.67
N ARG A 215 25.53 -16.08 -9.38
CA ARG A 215 24.64 -16.56 -8.32
C ARG A 215 23.33 -15.76 -8.27
N SER A 216 22.23 -16.45 -7.98
CA SER A 216 20.94 -15.82 -7.69
C SER A 216 21.05 -14.84 -6.51
N GLN A 217 20.31 -13.74 -6.61
CA GLN A 217 20.19 -12.72 -5.58
C GLN A 217 18.82 -12.83 -4.92
N ASP A 218 18.78 -13.07 -3.61
CA ASP A 218 17.55 -13.04 -2.83
C ASP A 218 17.15 -11.59 -2.57
N LYS A 219 16.06 -11.16 -3.23
CA LYS A 219 15.48 -9.83 -3.09
C LYS A 219 14.11 -9.93 -2.43
N THR A 220 13.61 -8.79 -1.97
CA THR A 220 12.28 -8.70 -1.35
C THR A 220 11.54 -7.52 -1.93
N GLU A 221 10.37 -7.79 -2.52
CA GLU A 221 9.40 -6.74 -2.83
C GLU A 221 8.69 -6.35 -1.52
N VAL A 222 8.73 -5.07 -1.18
CA VAL A 222 8.15 -4.49 0.03
C VAL A 222 7.09 -3.47 -0.38
N ASN A 223 5.87 -3.63 0.15
CA ASN A 223 4.77 -2.71 -0.02
C ASN A 223 4.30 -2.22 1.36
N LEU A 224 4.24 -0.90 1.53
CA LEU A 224 3.63 -0.21 2.65
C LEU A 224 2.32 0.42 2.18
N ALA A 225 1.22 0.13 2.87
CA ALA A 225 -0.04 0.86 2.78
C ALA A 225 -0.42 1.43 4.15
N ILE A 226 -0.85 2.69 4.21
CA ILE A 226 -1.34 3.32 5.43
C ILE A 226 -2.68 4.01 5.13
N GLU A 227 -3.74 3.51 5.74
CA GLU A 227 -5.07 4.12 5.77
C GLU A 227 -5.26 4.83 7.11
N PHE A 228 -5.67 6.12 7.11
CA PHE A 228 -5.89 6.86 8.35
C PHE A 228 -6.96 7.95 8.24
N GLN A 229 -7.50 8.35 9.38
CA GLN A 229 -8.38 9.51 9.53
C GLN A 229 -8.05 10.24 10.84
N PHE A 230 -7.82 11.55 10.78
CA PHE A 230 -7.56 12.36 11.96
C PHE A 230 -8.88 12.75 12.65
N SER A 231 -8.96 12.54 13.96
CA SER A 231 -10.03 13.06 14.83
C SER A 231 -9.93 14.57 15.01
N ASN A 232 -8.71 15.12 14.99
CA ASN A 232 -8.44 16.53 15.29
C ASN A 232 -8.10 17.32 14.00
N PRO A 233 -8.96 18.28 13.59
CA PRO A 233 -8.73 19.11 12.40
C PRO A 233 -7.40 19.86 12.33
N MET A 234 -6.82 20.25 13.46
CA MET A 234 -5.56 21.02 13.48
C MET A 234 -4.37 20.18 13.02
N TYR A 235 -4.28 18.94 13.51
CA TYR A 235 -3.27 17.97 13.06
C TYR A 235 -3.49 17.60 11.59
N ALA A 236 -4.76 17.44 11.21
CA ALA A 236 -5.17 17.14 9.85
C ALA A 236 -4.70 18.23 8.85
N ALA A 237 -4.83 19.51 9.21
CA ALA A 237 -4.35 20.63 8.41
C ALA A 237 -2.82 20.71 8.30
N VAL A 238 -2.08 20.45 9.40
CA VAL A 238 -0.61 20.47 9.41
C VAL A 238 -0.02 19.28 8.64
N ALA A 239 -0.58 18.07 8.82
CA ALA A 239 -0.09 16.86 8.17
C ALA A 239 -0.36 16.84 6.66
N GLY A 240 -1.43 17.48 6.19
CA GLY A 240 -1.88 17.44 4.80
C GLY A 240 -0.83 17.88 3.77
N GLY A 241 0.05 18.82 4.10
CA GLY A 241 1.13 19.29 3.21
C GLY A 241 2.36 18.37 3.14
N VAL A 242 2.49 17.40 4.06
CA VAL A 242 3.67 16.53 4.19
C VAL A 242 3.38 15.04 4.02
N ALA A 243 2.13 14.60 4.21
CA ALA A 243 1.72 13.20 4.26
C ALA A 243 2.31 12.30 3.14
N PRO A 244 2.30 12.66 1.84
CA PRO A 244 2.91 11.83 0.78
C PRO A 244 4.40 11.56 0.99
N LYS A 245 5.15 12.56 1.47
CA LYS A 245 6.61 12.45 1.70
C LYS A 245 6.94 11.61 2.93
N ILE A 246 6.03 11.46 3.89
CA ILE A 246 6.27 10.64 5.09
C ILE A 246 6.40 9.16 4.69
N ALA A 247 5.52 8.65 3.82
CA ALA A 247 5.59 7.27 3.33
C ALA A 247 6.92 6.98 2.61
N GLU A 248 7.39 7.90 1.77
CA GLU A 248 8.70 7.80 1.10
C GLU A 248 9.86 7.83 2.09
N LYS A 249 9.86 8.77 3.05
CA LYS A 249 10.95 8.89 4.03
C LYS A 249 10.98 7.73 5.03
N MET A 250 9.84 7.11 5.35
CA MET A 250 9.81 5.88 6.13
C MET A 250 10.41 4.70 5.35
N ILE A 251 10.00 4.45 4.10
CA ILE A 251 10.54 3.30 3.35
C ILE A 251 12.04 3.46 3.00
N GLU A 252 12.52 4.69 2.80
CA GLU A 252 13.95 5.01 2.71
C GLU A 252 14.70 4.70 4.02
N ALA A 253 14.12 5.05 5.18
CA ALA A 253 14.73 4.79 6.49
C ALA A 253 14.82 3.29 6.79
N PHE A 254 13.79 2.51 6.45
CA PHE A 254 13.85 1.04 6.48
C PHE A 254 14.94 0.50 5.54
N GLU A 255 15.01 0.97 4.29
CA GLU A 255 16.06 0.55 3.35
C GLU A 255 17.47 0.85 3.89
N LYS A 256 17.67 2.01 4.53
CA LYS A 256 18.92 2.37 5.21
C LYS A 256 19.23 1.44 6.38
N ARG A 257 18.25 1.16 7.25
CA ARG A 257 18.43 0.26 8.41
C ARG A 257 18.74 -1.18 8.00
N VAL A 258 18.10 -1.70 6.94
CA VAL A 258 18.41 -3.03 6.39
C VAL A 258 19.86 -3.09 5.87
N LYS A 259 20.34 -2.04 5.18
CA LYS A 259 21.74 -1.93 4.74
C LYS A 259 22.71 -1.96 5.92
N GLU A 260 22.46 -1.15 6.95
CA GLU A 260 23.29 -1.06 8.16
C GLU A 260 23.40 -2.42 8.89
N VAL A 261 22.27 -3.08 9.11
CA VAL A 261 22.23 -4.40 9.78
C VAL A 261 22.95 -5.46 8.94
N MET A 262 22.70 -5.52 7.62
CA MET A 262 23.37 -6.48 6.74
C MET A 262 24.90 -6.28 6.68
N ILE A 263 25.37 -5.02 6.67
CA ILE A 263 26.81 -4.70 6.71
C ILE A 263 27.41 -5.10 8.06
N GLY A 264 26.74 -4.78 9.17
CA GLY A 264 27.18 -5.19 10.51
C GLY A 264 27.27 -6.72 10.66
N MET A 265 26.27 -7.45 10.17
CA MET A 265 26.26 -8.92 10.15
C MET A 265 27.37 -9.52 9.27
N GLY A 266 27.83 -8.81 8.23
CA GLY A 266 29.01 -9.19 7.44
C GLY A 266 30.27 -9.19 8.29
N HIS A 267 30.65 -8.03 8.84
CA HIS A 267 31.86 -7.88 9.65
C HIS A 267 31.93 -8.86 10.84
N VAL A 268 30.80 -9.14 11.49
CA VAL A 268 30.72 -10.12 12.60
C VAL A 268 31.03 -11.55 12.12
N ARG A 269 30.60 -11.94 10.91
CA ARG A 269 30.91 -13.25 10.33
C ARG A 269 32.37 -13.37 9.94
N ASP A 270 32.96 -12.31 9.38
CA ASP A 270 34.36 -12.30 8.96
C ASP A 270 35.32 -12.41 10.16
N GLU A 271 35.05 -11.66 11.24
CA GLU A 271 35.78 -11.79 12.52
C GLU A 271 35.59 -13.16 13.17
N ALA A 272 34.38 -13.75 13.10
CA ALA A 272 34.12 -15.09 13.63
C ALA A 272 34.81 -16.20 12.81
N ALA A 273 34.94 -16.03 11.50
CA ALA A 273 35.69 -16.95 10.64
C ALA A 273 37.19 -16.87 10.93
N LYS A 274 37.74 -15.66 11.04
CA LYS A 274 39.15 -15.41 11.39
C LYS A 274 39.54 -16.03 12.74
N LYS A 275 38.67 -15.94 13.75
CA LYS A 275 38.86 -16.57 15.08
C LYS A 275 38.67 -18.09 15.11
N ARG A 276 38.31 -18.73 13.99
CA ARG A 276 38.24 -20.19 13.83
C ARG A 276 39.36 -20.74 12.94
N SER A 277 40.27 -19.88 12.49
CA SER A 277 41.42 -20.23 11.66
C SER A 277 42.76 -19.98 12.38
N LEU A 278 42.72 -19.92 13.71
CA LEU A 278 43.81 -19.74 14.67
C LEU A 278 43.62 -20.76 15.80
#